data_AF-A0A7G9ZAA0-F1
#
_entry.id   AF-A0A7G9ZAA0-F1
#
_cell.length_a   1.000
_cell.length_b   1.000
_cell.length_c   1.000
_cell.angle_alpha   90.00
_cell.angle_beta   90.00
_cell.angle_gamma   90.00
#
_symmetry.space_group_name_H-M   'P 1'
#
loop_
_entity.id
_entity.type
_entity.pdbx_description
1 polymer ?
#
loop_
_entity_poly.entity_id
_entity_poly.type
_entity_poly.pdbx_seq_one_letter_code
_entity_poly.pdbx_strand_id
1 'polypeptide(L)'
;MHDKKGCMVKIAVIATALIFVLTSSVSVMSSTLGTSSDVMVLNASASPPVIAVNTDITELRVDVAGINSSIDLVKIDMSPLGGNASTIMSLIGNFTEGNISGYRFNYSTNASAEGSFHLTINATDMNGNYNNSESFMLEVKRIVIPVPTAIPAMTFISNITYDRERTNVGQNATTDFFTATEVIDNETYYVINTSKPTGGTKMYVDLGNKTVTIRRLVTEPGLADLTFDPETVMLDFPLWAGKTWTNTTKVTGMIANETGAIITINATAVISGAVTEEVNLTVPYGTVPCLALELNCSFDSLGQPQTHQENYWISRVDNMILIPKSERYINGNLTEELELIDTFAVKESAN
;
A
#
# COMPACT_ATOMS: atom_id res chain seq x y z
N MET A 1 68.48 21.05 -20.60
CA MET A 1 69.38 19.91 -20.34
C MET A 1 69.15 19.50 -18.89
N HIS A 2 68.51 18.34 -18.68
CA HIS A 2 68.19 17.67 -17.39
C HIS A 2 67.36 18.48 -16.36
N ASP A 3 66.39 17.94 -15.62
CA ASP A 3 65.94 16.57 -15.45
C ASP A 3 64.49 16.57 -14.91
N LYS A 4 63.70 15.54 -15.28
CA LYS A 4 62.45 15.18 -14.62
C LYS A 4 62.76 14.47 -13.30
N LYS A 5 61.97 14.71 -12.25
CA LYS A 5 61.48 13.67 -11.32
C LYS A 5 60.38 14.25 -10.40
N GLY A 6 59.20 13.66 -10.46
CA GLY A 6 58.09 14.00 -9.56
C GLY A 6 58.20 13.29 -8.21
N CYS A 7 57.37 13.72 -7.25
CA CYS A 7 56.88 12.84 -6.19
C CYS A 7 55.62 13.43 -5.51
N MET A 8 54.53 12.66 -5.63
CA MET A 8 53.40 12.38 -4.72
C MET A 8 53.04 13.30 -3.53
N VAL A 9 51.78 13.77 -3.58
CA VAL A 9 50.67 13.59 -2.60
C VAL A 9 51.01 13.50 -1.10
N LYS A 10 50.50 14.47 -0.31
CA LYS A 10 49.65 14.31 0.89
C LYS A 10 49.32 15.69 1.47
N ILE A 11 48.10 16.20 1.24
CA ILE A 11 47.57 17.39 1.92
C ILE A 11 46.60 16.88 2.99
N ALA A 12 47.01 16.98 4.25
CA ALA A 12 46.15 16.85 5.42
C ALA A 12 45.69 18.26 5.81
N VAL A 13 44.37 18.49 5.78
CA VAL A 13 43.74 19.72 6.25
C VAL A 13 43.20 19.45 7.65
N ILE A 14 43.83 20.02 8.67
CA ILE A 14 43.24 20.23 10.00
C ILE A 14 43.53 21.67 10.37
N ALA A 15 42.54 22.54 10.17
CA ALA A 15 42.56 23.92 10.64
C ALA A 15 41.74 23.99 11.95
N THR A 16 42.46 23.95 13.06
CA THR A 16 41.98 24.23 14.40
C THR A 16 41.73 25.73 14.52
N ALA A 17 40.51 26.15 14.85
CA ALA A 17 40.22 27.50 15.32
C ALA A 17 39.86 27.45 16.81
N LEU A 18 40.75 28.05 17.60
CA LEU A 18 40.71 28.22 19.05
C LEU A 18 40.11 29.60 19.35
N ILE A 19 39.05 29.70 20.15
CA ILE A 19 38.66 30.95 20.85
C ILE A 19 38.33 30.61 22.31
N PHE A 20 38.75 31.51 23.19
CA PHE A 20 39.11 31.35 24.60
C PHE A 20 38.07 32.04 25.53
N VAL A 21 37.85 31.44 26.72
CA VAL A 21 37.42 32.01 28.04
C VAL A 21 35.96 32.38 28.31
N LEU A 22 35.34 31.64 29.25
CA LEU A 22 34.93 32.16 30.56
C LEU A 22 34.57 31.00 31.50
N THR A 23 35.44 30.74 32.48
CA THR A 23 35.21 29.85 33.60
C THR A 23 34.26 30.53 34.59
N SER A 24 32.97 30.19 34.52
CA SER A 24 32.08 30.26 35.67
C SER A 24 31.98 28.87 36.28
N SER A 25 32.47 28.74 37.51
CA SER A 25 32.35 27.56 38.35
C SER A 25 30.87 27.19 38.50
N VAL A 26 30.39 26.25 37.70
CA VAL A 26 29.17 25.52 38.04
C VAL A 26 29.62 24.33 38.86
N SER A 27 29.31 24.39 40.15
CA SER A 27 29.35 23.26 41.06
C SER A 27 28.71 22.05 40.37
N VAL A 28 29.50 21.01 40.15
CA VAL A 28 28.99 19.68 39.82
C VAL A 28 28.14 19.26 41.02
N MET A 29 26.83 19.47 40.93
CA MET A 29 25.92 18.66 41.74
C MET A 29 26.14 17.23 41.27
N SER A 30 26.69 16.43 42.17
CA SER A 30 26.69 14.98 42.08
C SER A 30 25.26 14.54 41.81
N SER A 31 24.95 14.14 40.57
CA SER A 31 23.74 13.41 40.28
C SER A 31 23.89 12.07 40.99
N THR A 32 23.19 11.91 42.10
CA THR A 32 22.88 10.61 42.68
C THR A 32 22.39 9.71 41.54
N LEU A 33 23.04 8.57 41.33
CA LEU A 33 22.47 7.50 40.50
C LEU A 33 21.08 7.19 41.10
N GLY A 34 20.02 7.62 40.43
CA GLY A 34 18.66 7.23 40.79
C GLY A 34 18.56 5.72 40.74
N THR A 35 18.20 5.10 41.85
CA THR A 35 17.95 3.67 41.90
C THR A 35 16.65 3.37 41.16
N SER A 36 16.69 2.42 40.22
CA SER A 36 15.58 2.00 39.35
C SER A 36 14.29 1.56 40.08
N SER A 37 14.29 1.44 41.41
CA SER A 37 13.19 0.86 42.19
C SER A 37 12.01 1.79 42.46
N ASP A 38 12.19 3.11 42.37
CA ASP A 38 11.21 4.07 42.91
C ASP A 38 10.16 4.53 41.88
N VAL A 39 10.38 4.19 40.61
CA VAL A 39 9.43 4.42 39.52
C VAL A 39 8.97 3.07 38.99
N MET A 40 7.66 2.84 39.01
CA MET A 40 7.01 1.67 38.44
C MET A 40 6.40 2.03 37.09
N VAL A 41 6.64 1.18 36.09
CA VAL A 41 6.05 1.26 34.76
C VAL A 41 5.28 -0.04 34.54
N LEU A 42 4.01 0.07 34.18
CA LEU A 42 3.05 -1.03 34.15
C LEU A 42 2.16 -0.92 32.92
N ASN A 43 1.55 -2.05 32.52
CA ASN A 43 0.49 -2.10 31.52
C ASN A 43 0.84 -1.44 30.17
N ALA A 44 2.13 -1.44 29.80
CA ALA A 44 2.60 -0.94 28.51
C ALA A 44 1.98 -1.77 27.38
N SER A 45 1.12 -1.15 26.58
CA SER A 45 0.40 -1.81 25.50
C SER A 45 0.16 -0.90 24.30
N ALA A 46 0.15 -1.51 23.11
CA ALA A 46 -0.24 -0.86 21.86
C ALA A 46 -1.65 -1.29 21.47
N SER A 47 -2.49 -0.37 21.02
CA SER A 47 -3.87 -0.63 20.63
C SER A 47 -4.22 0.06 19.30
N PRO A 48 -4.40 -0.69 18.19
CA PRO A 48 -4.11 -2.13 18.06
C PRO A 48 -2.59 -2.43 18.12
N PRO A 49 -2.18 -3.65 18.53
CA PRO A 49 -0.76 -4.04 18.61
C PRO A 49 -0.15 -4.42 17.25
N VAL A 50 -0.98 -4.57 16.22
CA VAL A 50 -0.59 -4.78 14.83
C VAL A 50 -1.23 -3.67 14.00
N ILE A 51 -0.44 -2.97 13.20
CA ILE A 51 -0.93 -1.90 12.31
C ILE A 51 -0.43 -2.12 10.88
N ALA A 52 -1.22 -1.66 9.91
CA ALA A 52 -0.77 -1.52 8.53
C ALA A 52 0.22 -0.35 8.36
N VAL A 53 1.28 -0.56 7.58
CA VAL A 53 2.30 0.46 7.30
C VAL A 53 1.68 1.67 6.60
N ASN A 54 2.10 2.88 6.98
CA ASN A 54 1.65 4.18 6.45
C ASN A 54 0.17 4.55 6.61
N THR A 55 -0.71 3.62 7.00
CA THR A 55 -2.17 3.83 6.97
C THR A 55 -2.78 3.86 8.36
N ASP A 56 -2.47 2.86 9.18
CA ASP A 56 -3.08 2.70 10.50
C ASP A 56 -2.36 3.50 11.59
N ILE A 57 -3.12 3.86 12.62
CA ILE A 57 -2.63 4.52 13.83
C ILE A 57 -2.79 3.54 15.00
N THR A 58 -1.73 3.40 15.80
CA THR A 58 -1.79 2.74 17.10
C THR A 58 -1.74 3.76 18.22
N GLU A 59 -2.46 3.50 19.30
CA GLU A 59 -2.29 4.21 20.56
C GLU A 59 -1.48 3.38 21.54
N LEU A 60 -0.36 3.93 21.98
CA LEU A 60 0.53 3.37 22.99
C LEU A 60 0.08 3.88 24.35
N ARG A 61 -0.23 2.99 25.30
CA ARG A 61 -0.69 3.33 26.65
C ARG A 61 0.15 2.69 27.74
N VAL A 62 0.52 3.47 28.75
CA VAL A 62 1.29 2.99 29.89
C VAL A 62 0.79 3.59 31.19
N ASP A 63 0.83 2.81 32.25
CA ASP A 63 0.56 3.21 33.62
C ASP A 63 1.89 3.42 34.36
N VAL A 64 2.07 4.56 35.01
CA VAL A 64 3.31 4.94 35.69
C VAL A 64 3.02 5.44 37.10
N ALA A 65 3.72 4.90 38.10
CA ALA A 65 3.58 5.29 39.50
C ALA A 65 4.95 5.56 40.13
N GLY A 66 5.03 6.63 40.93
CA GLY A 66 6.20 6.90 41.76
C GLY A 66 5.92 6.46 43.20
N ILE A 67 6.86 5.75 43.82
CA ILE A 67 6.71 5.20 45.18
C ILE A 67 6.89 6.30 46.23
N ASN A 68 7.96 7.09 46.08
CA ASN A 68 8.39 8.08 47.06
C ASN A 68 8.30 9.53 46.54
N SER A 69 7.97 9.73 45.26
CA SER A 69 7.82 11.06 44.67
C SER A 69 6.86 11.03 43.48
N SER A 70 6.35 12.19 43.08
CA SER A 70 5.46 12.28 41.91
C SER A 70 6.25 12.14 40.61
N ILE A 71 5.60 11.60 39.59
CA ILE A 71 6.15 11.51 38.23
C ILE A 71 6.36 12.92 37.66
N ASP A 72 7.53 13.15 37.08
CA ASP A 72 7.89 14.39 36.39
C ASP A 72 7.61 14.24 34.88
N LEU A 73 8.25 13.28 34.24
CA LEU A 73 8.21 13.12 32.78
C LEU A 73 8.09 11.64 32.39
N VAL A 74 7.31 11.36 31.35
CA VAL A 74 7.26 10.05 30.70
C VAL A 74 7.58 10.25 29.23
N LYS A 75 8.60 9.52 28.76
CA LYS A 75 9.11 9.62 27.40
C LYS A 75 9.13 8.25 26.73
N ILE A 76 9.08 8.26 25.41
CA ILE A 76 9.18 7.09 24.55
C ILE A 76 10.24 7.30 23.46
N ASP A 77 11.01 6.25 23.20
CA ASP A 77 11.96 6.20 22.08
C ASP A 77 11.25 5.80 20.79
N MET A 78 11.02 6.79 19.91
CA MET A 78 10.40 6.58 18.60
C MET A 78 11.44 6.38 17.47
N SER A 79 12.73 6.34 17.79
CA SER A 79 13.77 6.15 16.77
C SER A 79 13.67 4.84 15.98
N PRO A 80 13.14 3.71 16.53
CA PRO A 80 12.91 2.51 15.73
C PRO A 80 11.93 2.72 14.58
N LEU A 81 11.01 3.70 14.69
CA LEU A 81 10.08 4.09 13.63
C LEU A 81 10.58 5.28 12.81
N GLY A 82 11.83 5.71 13.00
CA GLY A 82 12.40 6.90 12.36
C GLY A 82 12.03 8.24 13.02
N GLY A 83 11.41 8.21 14.21
CA GLY A 83 11.02 9.38 14.98
C GLY A 83 12.08 9.86 15.99
N ASN A 84 11.67 10.73 16.93
CA ASN A 84 12.55 11.26 17.97
C ASN A 84 12.71 10.27 19.13
N ALA A 85 13.96 10.01 19.55
CA ALA A 85 14.29 9.11 20.66
C ALA A 85 13.85 9.59 22.06
N SER A 86 13.33 10.82 22.17
CA SER A 86 12.92 11.44 23.44
C SER A 86 11.56 12.13 23.32
N THR A 87 10.56 11.39 22.84
CA THR A 87 9.20 11.92 22.63
C THR A 87 8.41 11.89 23.93
N ILE A 88 7.79 13.01 24.33
CA ILE A 88 7.02 13.10 25.58
C ILE A 88 5.62 12.49 25.38
N MET A 89 5.19 11.63 26.31
CA MET A 89 3.84 11.06 26.33
C MET A 89 2.84 11.99 27.05
N SER A 90 1.57 11.94 26.66
CA SER A 90 0.52 12.80 27.23
C SER A 90 -0.17 12.12 28.41
N LEU A 91 -0.38 12.86 29.51
CA LEU A 91 -1.16 12.40 30.65
C LEU A 91 -2.65 12.32 30.27
N ILE A 92 -3.26 11.15 30.46
CA ILE A 92 -4.68 10.92 30.12
C ILE A 92 -5.57 10.55 31.32
N GLY A 93 -4.99 10.37 32.50
CA GLY A 93 -5.77 10.17 33.71
C GLY A 93 -4.97 9.52 34.83
N ASN A 94 -5.69 9.10 35.86
CA ASN A 94 -5.14 8.38 37.00
C ASN A 94 -5.56 6.91 36.94
N PHE A 95 -4.80 6.04 37.58
CA PHE A 95 -5.18 4.65 37.80
C PHE A 95 -4.95 4.24 39.26
N THR A 96 -5.71 3.24 39.70
CA THR A 96 -5.49 2.53 40.96
C THR A 96 -5.65 1.04 40.68
N GLU A 97 -4.59 0.28 40.91
CA GLU A 97 -4.57 -1.17 40.74
C GLU A 97 -3.98 -1.81 42.01
N GLY A 98 -4.84 -2.50 42.77
CA GLY A 98 -4.49 -2.98 44.10
C GLY A 98 -4.06 -1.83 45.03
N ASN A 99 -2.81 -1.89 45.51
CA ASN A 99 -2.24 -0.87 46.41
C ASN A 99 -1.40 0.19 45.66
N ILE A 100 -1.36 0.14 44.34
CA ILE A 100 -0.59 1.08 43.51
C ILE A 100 -1.56 2.12 42.95
N SER A 101 -1.22 3.40 43.09
CA SER A 101 -1.92 4.51 42.43
C SER A 101 -0.91 5.35 41.66
N GLY A 102 -1.30 5.80 40.49
CA GLY A 102 -0.43 6.58 39.62
C GLY A 102 -1.18 7.22 38.47
N TYR A 103 -0.45 7.46 37.39
CA TYR A 103 -0.89 8.20 36.23
C TYR A 103 -0.83 7.33 34.98
N ARG A 104 -1.79 7.52 34.07
CA ARG A 104 -1.83 6.87 32.77
C ARG A 104 -1.40 7.85 31.69
N PHE A 105 -0.52 7.39 30.82
CA PHE A 105 -0.01 8.17 29.69
C PHE A 105 -0.32 7.50 28.36
N ASN A 106 -0.46 8.29 27.30
CA ASN A 106 -0.58 7.79 25.94
C ASN A 106 0.32 8.52 24.93
N TYR A 107 0.52 7.87 23.78
CA TYR A 107 1.08 8.47 22.58
C TYR A 107 0.52 7.75 21.35
N SER A 108 -0.04 8.48 20.39
CA SER A 108 -0.53 7.92 19.13
C SER A 108 0.53 8.04 18.04
N THR A 109 0.75 6.97 17.29
CA THR A 109 1.75 6.94 16.22
C THR A 109 1.29 6.09 15.04
N ASN A 110 1.89 6.35 13.88
CA ASN A 110 1.93 5.43 12.75
C ASN A 110 3.38 4.94 12.55
N ALA A 111 3.60 4.13 11.51
CA ALA A 111 4.91 3.65 11.13
C ALA A 111 5.07 3.62 9.60
N SER A 112 6.25 3.99 9.10
CA SER A 112 6.57 3.98 7.67
C SER A 112 7.46 2.82 7.24
N ALA A 113 7.81 1.94 8.16
CA ALA A 113 8.65 0.77 7.93
C ALA A 113 7.99 -0.47 8.52
N GLU A 114 8.08 -1.59 7.79
CA GLU A 114 7.63 -2.90 8.25
C GLU A 114 8.58 -3.47 9.30
N GLY A 115 8.04 -4.25 10.24
CA GLY A 115 8.85 -4.96 11.22
C GLY A 115 8.17 -5.11 12.58
N SER A 116 8.89 -5.75 13.50
CA SER A 116 8.54 -5.80 14.91
C SER A 116 9.42 -4.81 15.66
N PHE A 117 8.79 -3.80 16.27
CA PHE A 117 9.48 -2.71 16.94
C PHE A 117 9.27 -2.78 18.45
N HIS A 118 10.38 -2.63 19.17
CA HIS A 118 10.41 -2.44 20.61
C HIS A 118 10.55 -0.95 20.91
N LEU A 119 9.49 -0.30 21.39
CA LEU A 119 9.51 1.12 21.70
C LEU A 119 9.74 1.29 23.20
N THR A 120 10.96 1.69 23.58
CA THR A 120 11.37 1.75 24.98
C THR A 120 10.76 2.96 25.67
N ILE A 121 10.26 2.76 26.88
CA ILE A 121 9.67 3.80 27.72
C ILE A 121 10.75 4.29 28.70
N ASN A 122 10.75 5.56 29.04
CA ASN A 122 11.55 6.10 30.12
C ASN A 122 10.69 7.04 30.97
N ALA A 123 10.34 6.59 32.17
CA ALA A 123 9.63 7.39 33.15
C ALA A 123 10.62 7.94 34.18
N THR A 124 10.50 9.22 34.53
CA THR A 124 11.35 9.90 35.51
C THR A 124 10.48 10.62 36.53
N ASP A 125 10.85 10.55 37.80
CA ASP A 125 10.17 11.24 38.90
C ASP A 125 10.83 12.60 39.23
N MET A 126 10.21 13.42 40.09
CA MET A 126 10.73 14.75 40.45
C MET A 126 12.09 14.71 41.17
N ASN A 127 12.48 13.56 41.71
CA ASN A 127 13.77 13.34 42.37
C ASN A 127 14.85 12.86 41.39
N GLY A 128 14.51 12.66 40.11
CA GLY A 128 15.41 12.18 39.07
C GLY A 128 15.61 10.65 39.08
N ASN A 129 14.82 9.91 39.85
CA ASN A 129 14.77 8.45 39.70
C ASN A 129 14.06 8.10 38.40
N TYR A 130 14.48 7.01 37.76
CA TYR A 130 13.92 6.63 36.48
C TYR A 130 13.73 5.13 36.35
N ASN A 131 12.83 4.74 35.43
CA ASN A 131 12.65 3.36 35.01
C ASN A 131 12.47 3.30 33.49
N ASN A 132 13.31 2.49 32.85
CA ASN A 132 13.33 2.26 31.41
C ASN A 132 13.34 0.78 31.01
N SER A 133 12.85 -0.11 31.87
CA SER A 133 12.85 -1.56 31.61
C SER A 133 11.69 -2.02 30.71
N GLU A 134 10.63 -1.23 30.61
CA GLU A 134 9.43 -1.58 29.86
C GLU A 134 9.45 -1.03 28.43
N SER A 135 8.76 -1.75 27.53
CA SER A 135 8.64 -1.36 26.13
C SER A 135 7.28 -1.74 25.55
N PHE A 136 6.86 -1.01 24.52
CA PHE A 136 5.74 -1.43 23.68
C PHE A 136 6.23 -2.37 22.59
N MET A 137 5.51 -3.47 22.40
CA MET A 137 5.61 -4.29 21.20
C MET A 137 4.63 -3.79 20.15
N LEU A 138 5.15 -3.35 19.01
CA LEU A 138 4.36 -2.95 17.86
C LEU A 138 4.78 -3.77 16.63
N GLU A 139 3.84 -4.50 16.04
CA GLU A 139 4.05 -5.16 14.76
C GLU A 139 3.49 -4.29 13.63
N VAL A 140 4.32 -3.96 12.65
CA VAL A 140 3.93 -3.18 11.48
C VAL A 140 4.01 -4.09 10.26
N LYS A 141 2.88 -4.31 9.60
CA LYS A 141 2.77 -5.15 8.41
C LYS A 141 2.38 -4.31 7.22
N ARG A 142 2.81 -4.70 6.04
CA ARG A 142 2.20 -4.21 4.81
C ARG A 142 1.04 -5.09 4.38
N ILE A 143 0.11 -4.53 3.60
CA ILE A 143 -0.88 -5.31 2.88
C ILE A 143 -0.17 -6.06 1.76
N VAL A 144 -0.27 -7.39 1.79
CA VAL A 144 0.17 -8.28 0.71
C VAL A 144 -1.02 -9.09 0.24
N ILE A 145 -1.32 -9.05 -1.05
CA ILE A 145 -2.23 -10.01 -1.67
C ILE A 145 -1.36 -11.15 -2.21
N PRO A 146 -1.33 -12.32 -1.53
CA PRO A 146 -0.46 -13.40 -1.94
C PRO A 146 -0.94 -14.02 -3.24
N VAL A 147 -0.04 -14.77 -3.88
CA VAL A 147 -0.39 -15.63 -5.02
C VAL A 147 -1.59 -16.49 -4.63
N PRO A 148 -2.71 -16.39 -5.36
CA PRO A 148 -3.87 -17.22 -5.09
C PRO A 148 -3.52 -18.69 -5.33
N THR A 149 -3.80 -19.57 -4.35
CA THR A 149 -3.73 -21.02 -4.56
C THR A 149 -4.89 -21.53 -5.40
N ALA A 150 -6.01 -20.80 -5.38
CA ALA A 150 -7.16 -20.92 -6.25
C ALA A 150 -7.83 -19.55 -6.30
N ILE A 151 -8.36 -19.14 -7.45
CA ILE A 151 -9.19 -17.94 -7.56
C ILE A 151 -10.62 -18.42 -7.84
N PRO A 152 -11.58 -18.20 -6.93
CA PRO A 152 -12.95 -18.61 -7.17
C PRO A 152 -13.57 -17.78 -8.30
N ALA A 153 -14.53 -18.38 -9.00
CA ALA A 153 -15.40 -17.67 -9.92
C ALA A 153 -16.30 -16.71 -9.14
N MET A 154 -16.36 -15.45 -9.58
CA MET A 154 -17.06 -14.37 -8.88
C MET A 154 -17.87 -13.54 -9.87
N THR A 155 -19.01 -13.02 -9.42
CA THR A 155 -19.76 -11.97 -10.11
C THR A 155 -19.76 -10.71 -9.25
N PHE A 156 -19.40 -9.58 -9.85
CA PHE A 156 -19.43 -8.25 -9.26
C PHE A 156 -20.56 -7.44 -9.89
N ILE A 157 -21.32 -6.72 -9.08
CA ILE A 157 -22.27 -5.70 -9.54
C ILE A 157 -21.71 -4.35 -9.16
N SER A 158 -21.55 -3.46 -10.14
CA SER A 158 -20.96 -2.14 -9.97
C SER A 158 -21.90 -1.05 -10.46
N ASN A 159 -21.95 0.07 -9.75
CA ASN A 159 -22.57 1.30 -10.20
C ASN A 159 -21.67 1.96 -11.23
N ILE A 160 -22.24 2.39 -12.34
CA ILE A 160 -21.52 3.18 -13.35
C ILE A 160 -21.61 4.65 -12.93
N THR A 161 -20.54 5.18 -12.36
CA THR A 161 -20.47 6.60 -11.92
C THR A 161 -19.99 7.52 -13.05
N TYR A 162 -19.27 6.96 -14.02
CA TYR A 162 -18.86 7.66 -15.23
C TYR A 162 -18.79 6.70 -16.42
N ASP A 163 -19.28 7.12 -17.58
CA ASP A 163 -19.16 6.38 -18.84
C ASP A 163 -19.22 7.35 -20.03
N ARG A 164 -18.50 7.04 -21.11
CA ARG A 164 -18.56 7.79 -22.36
C ARG A 164 -19.99 7.85 -22.91
N GLU A 165 -20.73 6.74 -22.81
CA GLU A 165 -22.15 6.69 -23.09
C GLU A 165 -22.93 7.15 -21.87
N ARG A 166 -23.25 8.45 -21.83
CA ARG A 166 -23.89 9.11 -20.67
C ARG A 166 -25.18 8.45 -20.20
N THR A 167 -25.85 7.69 -21.05
CA THR A 167 -27.07 6.92 -20.70
C THR A 167 -26.80 5.76 -19.74
N ASN A 168 -25.56 5.30 -19.63
CA ASN A 168 -25.16 4.24 -18.70
C ASN A 168 -24.95 4.76 -17.26
N VAL A 169 -24.69 6.06 -17.08
CA VAL A 169 -24.41 6.62 -15.76
C VAL A 169 -25.62 6.44 -14.84
N GLY A 170 -25.37 5.94 -13.62
CA GLY A 170 -26.39 5.58 -12.63
C GLY A 170 -27.09 4.24 -12.90
N GLN A 171 -26.63 3.47 -13.89
CA GLN A 171 -27.04 2.08 -14.11
C GLN A 171 -26.00 1.11 -13.55
N ASN A 172 -26.34 -0.17 -13.54
CA ASN A 172 -25.45 -1.22 -13.07
C ASN A 172 -24.68 -1.86 -14.24
N ALA A 173 -23.40 -2.12 -14.02
CA ALA A 173 -22.60 -3.07 -14.78
C ALA A 173 -22.46 -4.38 -13.99
N THR A 174 -22.31 -5.48 -14.72
CA THR A 174 -22.02 -6.80 -14.14
C THR A 174 -20.66 -7.26 -14.66
N THR A 175 -19.73 -7.55 -13.77
CA THR A 175 -18.44 -8.14 -14.12
C THR A 175 -18.35 -9.55 -13.60
N ASP A 176 -18.23 -10.50 -14.51
CA ASP A 176 -17.98 -11.90 -14.22
C ASP A 176 -16.48 -12.19 -14.29
N PHE A 177 -15.89 -12.57 -13.15
CA PHE A 177 -14.51 -13.02 -13.02
C PHE A 177 -14.44 -14.53 -13.06
N PHE A 178 -13.84 -15.09 -14.12
CA PHE A 178 -13.54 -16.51 -14.27
C PHE A 178 -14.76 -17.44 -14.19
N THR A 179 -15.97 -16.93 -14.46
CA THR A 179 -17.22 -17.71 -14.39
C THR A 179 -17.42 -18.63 -15.59
N ALA A 180 -16.61 -18.44 -16.65
CA ALA A 180 -16.64 -19.24 -17.86
C ALA A 180 -15.23 -19.44 -18.41
N THR A 181 -15.11 -20.47 -19.25
CA THR A 181 -13.96 -20.71 -20.10
C THR A 181 -14.40 -20.76 -21.56
N GLU A 182 -13.54 -20.29 -22.46
CA GLU A 182 -13.76 -20.30 -23.90
C GLU A 182 -12.49 -20.78 -24.62
N VAL A 183 -12.67 -21.43 -25.78
CA VAL A 183 -11.56 -21.89 -26.61
C VAL A 183 -11.27 -20.85 -27.69
N ILE A 184 -10.05 -20.30 -27.68
CA ILE A 184 -9.52 -19.41 -28.72
C ILE A 184 -8.13 -19.88 -29.13
N ASP A 185 -7.78 -19.77 -30.41
CA ASP A 185 -6.48 -20.21 -30.95
C ASP A 185 -6.10 -21.67 -30.57
N ASN A 186 -7.11 -22.55 -30.44
CA ASN A 186 -7.00 -23.95 -29.99
C ASN A 186 -6.58 -24.15 -28.52
N GLU A 187 -6.57 -23.11 -27.69
CA GLU A 187 -6.33 -23.21 -26.25
C GLU A 187 -7.53 -22.69 -25.45
N THR A 188 -7.69 -23.19 -24.23
CA THR A 188 -8.79 -22.82 -23.34
C THR A 188 -8.33 -21.71 -22.41
N TYR A 189 -9.07 -20.60 -22.43
CA TYR A 189 -8.81 -19.45 -21.57
C TYR A 189 -9.98 -19.21 -20.63
N TYR A 190 -9.68 -18.64 -19.46
CA TYR A 190 -10.73 -18.08 -18.61
C TYR A 190 -11.21 -16.75 -19.17
N VAL A 191 -12.47 -16.41 -18.89
CA VAL A 191 -13.07 -15.16 -19.34
C VAL A 191 -13.32 -14.24 -18.14
N ILE A 192 -12.87 -13.00 -18.24
CA ILE A 192 -13.36 -11.87 -17.45
C ILE A 192 -14.30 -11.07 -18.34
N ASN A 193 -15.59 -11.04 -18.02
CA ASN A 193 -16.61 -10.38 -18.85
C ASN A 193 -17.33 -9.27 -18.07
N THR A 194 -17.19 -8.03 -18.53
CA THR A 194 -17.95 -6.88 -18.01
C THR A 194 -19.06 -6.53 -18.97
N SER A 195 -20.32 -6.69 -18.54
CA SER A 195 -21.52 -6.37 -19.30
C SER A 195 -22.16 -5.08 -18.77
N LYS A 196 -22.62 -4.22 -19.67
CA LYS A 196 -23.31 -2.96 -19.38
C LYS A 196 -24.67 -2.91 -20.09
N PRO A 197 -25.55 -1.95 -19.77
CA PRO A 197 -26.79 -1.75 -20.52
C PRO A 197 -26.57 -1.59 -22.03
N THR A 198 -25.47 -0.95 -22.44
CA THR A 198 -25.04 -0.85 -23.84
C THR A 198 -23.60 -1.33 -24.01
N GLY A 199 -23.44 -2.60 -24.38
CA GLY A 199 -22.15 -3.20 -24.74
C GLY A 199 -21.46 -3.91 -23.57
N GLY A 200 -20.19 -4.20 -23.75
CA GLY A 200 -19.39 -4.93 -22.76
C GLY A 200 -17.95 -5.11 -23.16
N THR A 201 -17.14 -5.71 -22.28
CA THR A 201 -15.75 -6.05 -22.55
C THR A 201 -15.46 -7.45 -22.05
N LYS A 202 -14.91 -8.29 -22.91
CA LYS A 202 -14.38 -9.62 -22.60
C LYS A 202 -12.87 -9.59 -22.65
N MET A 203 -12.24 -10.12 -21.60
CA MET A 203 -10.81 -10.38 -21.55
C MET A 203 -10.61 -11.88 -21.44
N TYR A 204 -9.78 -12.42 -22.32
CA TYR A 204 -9.37 -13.81 -22.33
C TYR A 204 -8.03 -13.91 -21.62
N VAL A 205 -8.03 -14.64 -20.51
CA VAL A 205 -6.91 -14.65 -19.57
C VAL A 205 -6.47 -16.05 -19.20
N ASP A 206 -5.17 -16.21 -19.03
CA ASP A 206 -4.57 -17.41 -18.44
C ASP A 206 -4.28 -17.18 -16.95
N LEU A 207 -4.51 -18.23 -16.17
CA LEU A 207 -4.22 -18.28 -14.75
C LEU A 207 -2.90 -19.04 -14.54
N GLY A 208 -1.79 -18.36 -14.82
CA GLY A 208 -0.47 -18.88 -14.52
C GLY A 208 -0.25 -19.06 -13.02
N ASN A 209 0.81 -19.77 -12.64
CA ASN A 209 1.12 -20.08 -11.24
C ASN A 209 1.42 -18.84 -10.36
N LYS A 210 1.63 -17.66 -10.96
CA LYS A 210 1.94 -16.39 -10.27
C LYS A 210 1.38 -15.14 -10.94
N THR A 211 0.85 -15.26 -12.15
CA THR A 211 0.50 -14.13 -13.00
C THR A 211 -0.81 -14.38 -13.70
N VAL A 212 -1.66 -13.37 -13.77
CA VAL A 212 -2.80 -13.36 -14.69
C VAL A 212 -2.34 -12.67 -15.97
N THR A 213 -2.35 -13.39 -17.08
CA THR A 213 -1.94 -12.86 -18.38
C THR A 213 -3.13 -12.70 -19.30
N ILE A 214 -3.15 -11.62 -20.09
CA ILE A 214 -4.18 -11.37 -21.11
C ILE A 214 -3.65 -11.81 -22.47
N ARG A 215 -4.46 -12.62 -23.16
CA ARG A 215 -4.24 -13.02 -24.55
C ARG A 215 -5.02 -12.18 -25.54
N ARG A 216 -6.28 -11.86 -25.22
CA ARG A 216 -7.20 -11.16 -26.12
C ARG A 216 -8.16 -10.27 -25.36
N LEU A 217 -8.48 -9.11 -25.93
CA LEU A 217 -9.50 -8.18 -25.43
C LEU A 217 -10.51 -7.89 -26.53
N VAL A 218 -11.79 -8.07 -26.22
CA VAL A 218 -12.90 -7.82 -27.13
C VAL A 218 -13.89 -6.87 -26.48
N THR A 219 -14.22 -5.76 -27.13
CA THR A 219 -15.29 -4.85 -26.69
C THR A 219 -16.52 -5.07 -27.56
N GLU A 220 -17.66 -5.36 -26.95
CA GLU A 220 -18.93 -5.61 -27.62
C GLU A 220 -19.72 -4.30 -27.80
N PRO A 221 -20.35 -4.06 -28.98
CA PRO A 221 -20.58 -5.01 -30.08
C PRO A 221 -19.50 -4.96 -31.19
N GLY A 222 -18.25 -5.30 -30.89
CA GLY A 222 -17.15 -5.38 -31.85
C GLY A 222 -16.37 -4.06 -32.02
N LEU A 223 -16.43 -3.18 -31.01
CA LEU A 223 -15.69 -1.91 -31.02
C LEU A 223 -14.18 -2.12 -30.94
N ALA A 224 -13.73 -3.22 -30.35
CA ALA A 224 -12.33 -3.60 -30.33
C ALA A 224 -12.22 -5.12 -30.33
N ASP A 225 -11.21 -5.64 -31.02
CA ASP A 225 -10.80 -7.03 -30.98
C ASP A 225 -9.27 -7.06 -31.14
N LEU A 226 -8.58 -7.19 -30.01
CA LEU A 226 -7.14 -7.02 -29.89
C LEU A 226 -6.50 -8.29 -29.33
N THR A 227 -5.47 -8.79 -30.02
CA THR A 227 -4.65 -9.92 -29.62
C THR A 227 -3.28 -9.44 -29.17
N PHE A 228 -2.78 -10.03 -28.08
CA PHE A 228 -1.48 -9.74 -27.48
C PHE A 228 -0.56 -10.96 -27.67
N ASP A 229 0.55 -10.77 -28.38
CA ASP A 229 1.51 -11.83 -28.66
C ASP A 229 2.97 -11.34 -28.48
N PRO A 230 3.70 -11.81 -27.45
CA PRO A 230 3.26 -12.76 -26.42
C PRO A 230 2.18 -12.17 -25.49
N GLU A 231 1.54 -13.03 -24.70
CA GLU A 231 0.57 -12.60 -23.68
C GLU A 231 1.18 -11.59 -22.70
N THR A 232 0.33 -10.72 -22.14
CA THR A 232 0.78 -9.63 -21.26
C THR A 232 0.29 -9.81 -19.83
N VAL A 233 1.15 -9.53 -18.86
CA VAL A 233 0.83 -9.59 -17.43
C VAL A 233 -0.12 -8.46 -17.02
N MET A 234 -1.34 -8.83 -16.64
CA MET A 234 -2.34 -7.94 -16.02
C MET A 234 -2.13 -7.83 -14.51
N LEU A 235 -1.90 -8.97 -13.85
CA LEU A 235 -1.67 -9.04 -12.40
C LEU A 235 -0.43 -9.88 -12.14
N ASP A 236 0.60 -9.30 -11.51
CA ASP A 236 1.81 -10.00 -11.09
C ASP A 236 1.77 -10.26 -9.58
N PHE A 237 1.36 -11.46 -9.15
CA PHE A 237 1.27 -11.80 -7.74
C PHE A 237 2.63 -12.24 -7.15
N PRO A 238 2.87 -12.09 -5.82
CA PRO A 238 2.05 -11.36 -4.86
C PRO A 238 1.97 -9.86 -5.20
N LEU A 239 0.90 -9.18 -4.80
CA LEU A 239 0.77 -7.72 -4.92
C LEU A 239 1.09 -7.07 -3.58
N TRP A 240 1.85 -5.97 -3.62
CA TRP A 240 2.16 -5.11 -2.46
C TRP A 240 2.54 -3.70 -2.97
N ALA A 241 2.29 -2.67 -2.16
CA ALA A 241 2.62 -1.29 -2.55
C ALA A 241 4.11 -1.11 -2.93
N GLY A 242 4.37 -0.38 -4.02
CA GLY A 242 5.69 -0.21 -4.62
C GLY A 242 6.13 -1.34 -5.57
N LYS A 243 5.32 -2.40 -5.78
CA LYS A 243 5.64 -3.42 -6.79
C LYS A 243 5.41 -2.87 -8.19
N THR A 244 6.34 -3.13 -9.11
CA THR A 244 6.25 -2.73 -10.52
C THR A 244 6.62 -3.86 -11.46
N TRP A 245 6.02 -3.90 -12.64
CA TRP A 245 6.39 -4.79 -13.74
C TRP A 245 6.23 -4.09 -15.09
N THR A 246 6.98 -4.56 -16.09
CA THR A 246 6.91 -4.06 -17.47
C THR A 246 7.08 -5.21 -18.45
N ASN A 247 6.27 -5.21 -19.50
CA ASN A 247 6.31 -6.18 -20.59
C ASN A 247 6.21 -5.44 -21.93
N THR A 248 6.74 -6.04 -22.98
CA THR A 248 6.57 -5.57 -24.35
C THR A 248 5.90 -6.67 -25.15
N THR A 249 4.87 -6.31 -25.90
CA THR A 249 4.06 -7.26 -26.68
C THR A 249 3.74 -6.68 -28.04
N LYS A 250 3.45 -7.55 -29.00
CA LYS A 250 2.82 -7.14 -30.25
C LYS A 250 1.31 -7.16 -30.07
N VAL A 251 0.69 -6.04 -30.39
CA VAL A 251 -0.77 -5.89 -30.41
C VAL A 251 -1.23 -5.89 -31.85
N THR A 252 -2.09 -6.85 -32.19
CA THR A 252 -2.70 -6.95 -33.52
C THR A 252 -4.21 -7.04 -33.39
N GLY A 253 -4.96 -6.47 -34.34
CA GLY A 253 -6.40 -6.58 -34.31
C GLY A 253 -7.11 -5.41 -34.98
N MET A 254 -8.28 -5.05 -34.47
CA MET A 254 -9.07 -3.94 -34.99
C MET A 254 -9.75 -3.13 -33.89
N ILE A 255 -9.96 -1.84 -34.16
CA ILE A 255 -10.78 -0.93 -33.35
C ILE A 255 -11.75 -0.19 -34.27
N ALA A 256 -13.02 -0.12 -33.91
CA ALA A 256 -13.99 0.74 -34.56
C ALA A 256 -13.99 2.13 -33.91
N ASN A 257 -13.88 3.18 -34.72
CA ASN A 257 -14.01 4.55 -34.21
C ASN A 257 -15.48 4.95 -34.01
N GLU A 258 -15.74 6.17 -33.50
CA GLU A 258 -17.10 6.70 -33.28
C GLU A 258 -17.98 6.70 -34.55
N THR A 259 -17.37 6.71 -35.74
CA THR A 259 -18.08 6.67 -37.03
C THR A 259 -18.34 5.26 -37.55
N GLY A 260 -17.92 4.22 -36.81
CA GLY A 260 -17.99 2.82 -37.20
C GLY A 260 -16.89 2.38 -38.19
N ALA A 261 -15.93 3.25 -38.51
CA ALA A 261 -14.82 2.90 -39.38
C ALA A 261 -13.83 2.00 -38.63
N ILE A 262 -13.43 0.91 -39.28
CA ILE A 262 -12.51 -0.08 -38.73
C ILE A 262 -11.07 0.35 -38.96
N ILE A 263 -10.30 0.42 -37.88
CA ILE A 263 -8.87 0.72 -37.87
C ILE A 263 -8.12 -0.56 -37.52
N THR A 264 -7.29 -1.05 -38.43
CA THR A 264 -6.41 -2.20 -38.16
C THR A 264 -5.26 -1.76 -37.26
N ILE A 265 -5.03 -2.53 -36.20
CA ILE A 265 -3.92 -2.36 -35.27
C ILE A 265 -2.86 -3.42 -35.59
N ASN A 266 -1.61 -2.97 -35.70
CA ASN A 266 -0.42 -3.80 -35.76
C ASN A 266 0.74 -2.97 -35.20
N ALA A 267 0.88 -2.99 -33.88
CA ALA A 267 1.80 -2.13 -33.15
C ALA A 267 2.56 -2.93 -32.10
N THR A 268 3.69 -2.39 -31.67
CA THR A 268 4.37 -2.85 -30.45
C THR A 268 3.88 -1.99 -29.30
N ALA A 269 3.38 -2.63 -28.24
CA ALA A 269 2.95 -1.97 -27.02
C ALA A 269 3.94 -2.23 -25.89
N VAL A 270 4.20 -1.19 -25.10
CA VAL A 270 4.86 -1.30 -23.80
C VAL A 270 3.77 -1.20 -22.74
N ILE A 271 3.64 -2.26 -21.96
CA ILE A 271 2.64 -2.39 -20.92
C ILE A 271 3.37 -2.46 -19.58
N SER A 272 2.97 -1.62 -18.63
CA SER A 272 3.53 -1.60 -17.28
C SER A 272 2.44 -1.62 -16.23
N GLY A 273 2.73 -2.26 -15.11
CA GLY A 273 1.88 -2.22 -13.92
C GLY A 273 2.64 -1.74 -12.71
N ALA A 274 1.97 -0.99 -11.85
CA ALA A 274 2.51 -0.49 -10.59
C ALA A 274 1.45 -0.53 -9.49
N VAL A 275 1.76 -1.19 -8.38
CA VAL A 275 0.96 -1.04 -7.16
C VAL A 275 1.45 0.20 -6.45
N THR A 276 0.64 1.26 -6.39
CA THR A 276 1.09 2.59 -5.97
C THR A 276 1.04 2.74 -4.45
N GLU A 277 -0.06 2.34 -3.82
CA GLU A 277 -0.31 2.60 -2.40
C GLU A 277 -1.31 1.62 -1.76
N GLU A 278 -1.38 1.69 -0.43
CA GLU A 278 -2.41 1.06 0.40
C GLU A 278 -3.46 2.12 0.76
N VAL A 279 -4.74 1.83 0.54
CA VAL A 279 -5.82 2.80 0.73
C VAL A 279 -7.09 2.15 1.30
N ASN A 280 -7.72 2.79 2.28
CA ASN A 280 -9.05 2.43 2.74
C ASN A 280 -10.09 3.10 1.82
N LEU A 281 -10.50 2.39 0.77
CA LEU A 281 -11.41 2.90 -0.24
C LEU A 281 -12.86 2.74 0.22
N THR A 282 -13.67 3.79 0.10
CA THR A 282 -15.11 3.73 0.38
C THR A 282 -15.90 3.79 -0.91
N VAL A 283 -16.74 2.78 -1.15
CA VAL A 283 -17.65 2.63 -2.29
C VAL A 283 -19.05 2.24 -1.78
N PRO A 284 -20.09 2.13 -2.63
CA PRO A 284 -21.42 1.70 -2.18
C PRO A 284 -21.43 0.35 -1.43
N TYR A 285 -20.54 -0.58 -1.76
CA TYR A 285 -20.36 -1.84 -1.02
C TYR A 285 -19.85 -1.66 0.43
N GLY A 286 -19.15 -0.57 0.73
CA GLY A 286 -18.58 -0.26 2.04
C GLY A 286 -17.15 0.27 1.98
N THR A 287 -16.51 0.39 3.13
CA THR A 287 -15.09 0.74 3.24
C THR A 287 -14.24 -0.52 3.25
N VAL A 288 -13.31 -0.63 2.29
CA VAL A 288 -12.47 -1.82 2.07
C VAL A 288 -10.99 -1.41 1.98
N PRO A 289 -10.08 -2.06 2.72
CA PRO A 289 -8.64 -1.87 2.55
C PRO A 289 -8.18 -2.46 1.21
N CYS A 290 -7.56 -1.65 0.37
CA CYS A 290 -7.18 -1.99 -1.00
C CYS A 290 -5.71 -1.66 -1.29
N LEU A 291 -5.16 -2.36 -2.26
CA LEU A 291 -3.98 -1.94 -3.03
C LEU A 291 -4.46 -1.19 -4.27
N ALA A 292 -3.98 0.03 -4.47
CA ALA A 292 -4.19 0.75 -5.73
C ALA A 292 -3.19 0.25 -6.77
N LEU A 293 -3.69 -0.25 -7.90
CA LEU A 293 -2.93 -0.75 -9.03
C LEU A 293 -3.19 0.16 -10.24
N GLU A 294 -2.12 0.63 -10.86
CA GLU A 294 -2.14 1.32 -12.15
C GLU A 294 -1.55 0.41 -13.23
N LEU A 295 -2.31 0.18 -14.30
CA LEU A 295 -1.87 -0.48 -15.52
C LEU A 295 -1.81 0.56 -16.64
N ASN A 296 -0.66 0.65 -17.30
CA ASN A 296 -0.45 1.53 -18.44
C ASN A 296 -0.12 0.71 -19.69
N CYS A 297 -0.69 1.10 -20.82
CA CYS A 297 -0.37 0.58 -22.13
C CYS A 297 -0.07 1.75 -23.05
N SER A 298 1.12 1.75 -23.64
CA SER A 298 1.54 2.74 -24.62
C SER A 298 1.91 2.05 -25.93
N PHE A 299 1.40 2.55 -27.05
CA PHE A 299 1.74 2.05 -28.37
C PHE A 299 1.62 3.16 -29.42
N ASP A 300 2.41 3.04 -30.48
CA ASP A 300 2.30 3.92 -31.64
C ASP A 300 1.31 3.32 -32.63
N SER A 301 0.17 3.99 -32.82
CA SER A 301 -0.77 3.65 -33.89
C SER A 301 -0.77 4.75 -34.95
N LEU A 302 -0.52 4.40 -36.21
CA LEU A 302 -0.57 5.35 -37.33
C LEU A 302 0.31 6.61 -37.14
N GLY A 303 1.45 6.46 -36.46
CA GLY A 303 2.39 7.57 -36.20
C GLY A 303 1.93 8.55 -35.11
N GLN A 304 0.88 8.22 -34.35
CA GLN A 304 0.46 8.95 -33.16
C GLN A 304 0.61 8.06 -31.92
N PRO A 305 1.29 8.53 -30.86
CA PRO A 305 1.36 7.79 -29.62
C PRO A 305 -0.03 7.75 -28.97
N GLN A 306 -0.48 6.56 -28.61
CA GLN A 306 -1.69 6.33 -27.83
C GLN A 306 -1.32 5.83 -26.45
N THR A 307 -2.06 6.29 -25.44
CA THR A 307 -1.91 5.85 -24.05
C THR A 307 -3.26 5.41 -23.51
N HIS A 308 -3.28 4.20 -22.96
CA HIS A 308 -4.40 3.65 -22.23
C HIS A 308 -3.94 3.39 -20.81
N GLN A 309 -4.73 3.82 -19.84
CA GLN A 309 -4.45 3.57 -18.44
C GLN A 309 -5.69 2.99 -17.77
N GLU A 310 -5.50 1.99 -16.92
CA GLU A 310 -6.54 1.39 -16.10
C GLU A 310 -6.08 1.39 -14.64
N ASN A 311 -6.90 1.95 -13.76
CA ASN A 311 -6.67 1.90 -12.33
C ASN A 311 -7.62 0.89 -11.72
N TYR A 312 -7.09 0.01 -10.88
CA TYR A 312 -7.86 -0.97 -10.11
C TYR A 312 -7.56 -0.78 -8.64
N TRP A 313 -8.58 -0.83 -7.80
CA TRP A 313 -8.41 -1.00 -6.37
C TRP A 313 -8.68 -2.46 -6.06
N ILE A 314 -7.66 -3.16 -5.60
CA ILE A 314 -7.73 -4.62 -5.41
C ILE A 314 -7.61 -4.93 -3.93
N SER A 315 -8.53 -5.71 -3.41
CA SER A 315 -8.50 -6.21 -2.04
C SER A 315 -8.57 -7.73 -2.02
N ARG A 316 -8.28 -8.31 -0.85
CA ARG A 316 -8.49 -9.73 -0.58
C ARG A 316 -9.38 -9.88 0.63
N VAL A 317 -10.49 -10.59 0.47
CA VAL A 317 -11.43 -10.91 1.55
C VAL A 317 -11.68 -12.42 1.51
N ASP A 318 -11.37 -13.14 2.59
CA ASP A 318 -11.63 -14.59 2.73
C ASP A 318 -11.20 -15.45 1.51
N ASN A 319 -9.98 -15.21 1.01
CA ASN A 319 -9.39 -15.81 -0.22
C ASN A 319 -9.98 -15.37 -1.57
N MET A 320 -10.96 -14.46 -1.58
CA MET A 320 -11.49 -13.86 -2.81
C MET A 320 -10.71 -12.61 -3.17
N ILE A 321 -10.49 -12.39 -4.47
CA ILE A 321 -10.03 -11.10 -4.99
C ILE A 321 -11.28 -10.23 -5.16
N LEU A 322 -11.23 -9.05 -4.57
CA LEU A 322 -12.28 -8.05 -4.68
C LEU A 322 -11.72 -6.86 -5.46
N ILE A 323 -12.53 -6.29 -6.36
CA ILE A 323 -12.19 -5.05 -7.07
C ILE A 323 -13.26 -4.02 -6.72
N PRO A 324 -13.10 -3.25 -5.62
CA PRO A 324 -14.13 -2.30 -5.21
C PRO A 324 -14.30 -1.13 -6.17
N LYS A 325 -13.27 -0.77 -6.94
CA LYS A 325 -13.34 0.29 -7.94
C LYS A 325 -12.43 -0.03 -9.12
N SER A 326 -12.83 0.41 -10.31
CA SER A 326 -11.97 0.49 -11.48
C SER A 326 -12.22 1.76 -12.27
N GLU A 327 -11.16 2.34 -12.83
CA GLU A 327 -11.22 3.50 -13.71
C GLU A 327 -10.45 3.24 -15.00
N ARG A 328 -10.91 3.80 -16.10
CA ARG A 328 -10.24 3.69 -17.41
C ARG A 328 -10.04 5.04 -18.06
N TYR A 329 -8.83 5.26 -18.54
CA TYR A 329 -8.40 6.49 -19.19
C TYR A 329 -7.87 6.21 -20.59
N ILE A 330 -8.17 7.12 -21.51
CA ILE A 330 -7.61 7.15 -22.86
C ILE A 330 -7.00 8.53 -23.08
N ASN A 331 -5.69 8.58 -23.35
CA ASN A 331 -4.92 9.81 -23.51
C ASN A 331 -5.12 10.79 -22.35
N GLY A 332 -5.13 10.27 -21.12
CA GLY A 332 -5.32 11.03 -19.88
C GLY A 332 -6.77 11.44 -19.57
N ASN A 333 -7.74 11.14 -20.43
CA ASN A 333 -9.15 11.47 -20.18
C ASN A 333 -9.87 10.27 -19.58
N LEU A 334 -10.60 10.47 -18.48
CA LEU A 334 -11.48 9.45 -17.90
C LEU A 334 -12.56 9.07 -18.91
N THR A 335 -12.73 7.77 -19.12
CA THR A 335 -13.70 7.19 -20.07
C THR A 335 -14.71 6.28 -19.40
N GLU A 336 -14.37 5.73 -18.23
CA GLU A 336 -15.22 4.84 -17.46
C GLU A 336 -14.80 4.85 -15.98
N GLU A 337 -15.78 4.79 -15.09
CA GLU A 337 -15.60 4.54 -13.66
C GLU A 337 -16.71 3.61 -13.16
N LEU A 338 -16.29 2.53 -12.49
CA LEU A 338 -17.18 1.54 -11.88
C LEU A 338 -16.91 1.46 -10.37
N GLU A 339 -17.95 1.55 -9.56
CA GLU A 339 -17.87 1.41 -8.10
C GLU A 339 -18.70 0.21 -7.62
N LEU A 340 -18.11 -0.67 -6.84
CA LEU A 340 -18.73 -1.91 -6.42
C LEU A 340 -19.94 -1.66 -5.52
N ILE A 341 -21.03 -2.39 -5.80
CA ILE A 341 -22.27 -2.42 -5.03
C ILE A 341 -22.42 -3.75 -4.29
N ASP A 342 -22.19 -4.88 -4.98
CA ASP A 342 -22.44 -6.22 -4.44
C ASP A 342 -21.59 -7.31 -5.12
N THR A 343 -21.43 -8.46 -4.48
CA THR A 343 -20.66 -9.60 -4.98
C THR A 343 -21.30 -10.95 -4.71
N PHE A 344 -21.08 -11.89 -5.63
CA PHE A 344 -21.58 -13.26 -5.54
C PHE A 344 -20.47 -14.25 -5.88
N ALA A 345 -20.16 -15.15 -4.96
CA ALA A 345 -19.36 -16.33 -5.29
C ALA A 345 -20.23 -17.29 -6.10
N VAL A 346 -19.74 -17.70 -7.26
CA VAL A 346 -20.41 -18.73 -8.05
C VAL A 346 -20.14 -20.06 -7.36
N LYS A 347 -21.15 -20.60 -6.65
CA LYS A 347 -21.05 -21.97 -6.15
C LYS A 347 -20.99 -22.88 -7.37
N GLU A 348 -19.91 -23.65 -7.49
CA GLU A 348 -19.92 -24.80 -8.39
C GLU A 348 -21.16 -25.63 -8.05
N SER A 349 -22.13 -25.67 -8.96
CA SER A 349 -23.17 -26.68 -8.89
C SER A 349 -22.45 -28.01 -8.99
N ALA A 350 -22.51 -28.81 -7.91
CA ALA A 350 -22.02 -30.16 -7.90
C ALA A 350 -22.62 -30.91 -9.10
N ASN A 351 -21.79 -31.19 -10.09
CA ASN A 351 -22.11 -32.14 -11.15
C ASN A 351 -21.85 -33.56 -10.64
#